data_AF-A0A2V8JE62-F1
#
_entry.id   AF-A0A2V8JE62-F1
#
_cell.length_a   1.000
_cell.length_b   1.000
_cell.length_c   1.000
_cell.angle_alpha   90.00
_cell.angle_beta   90.00
_cell.angle_gamma   90.00
#
_symmetry.space_group_name_H-M   'P 1'
#
loop_
_entity.id
_entity.type
_entity.pdbx_description
1 polymer ?
#
loop_
_entity_poly.entity_id
_entity_poly.type
_entity_poly.pdbx_seq_one_letter_code
_entity_poly.pdbx_strand_id
1 'polypeptide(L)' 'MKTRLVQIGNSRGIRLPKTVLAEAQLEDEVELKAEPGCIVIRSARRPRA' A
#
# COMPACT_ATOMS: atom_id res chain seq x y z
N MET A 1 13.98 2.62 1.99
CA MET A 1 13.97 3.42 0.75
C MET A 1 13.17 4.71 0.96
N LYS A 2 13.60 5.85 0.41
CA LYS A 2 12.82 7.10 0.44
C LYS A 2 12.13 7.29 -0.90
N THR A 3 10.83 7.53 -0.89
CA THR A 3 10.03 7.79 -2.09
C THR A 3 9.31 9.13 -1.94
N ARG A 4 8.74 9.65 -3.03
CA ARG A 4 7.97 10.89 -3.03
C ARG A 4 6.49 10.58 -3.20
N LEU A 5 5.65 11.39 -2.58
CA LEU A 5 4.23 11.44 -2.89
C LEU A 5 4.04 11.96 -4.32
N VAL A 6 3.18 11.29 -5.08
CA VAL A 6 2.77 11.68 -6.43
C VAL A 6 1.28 11.97 -6.43
N GLN A 7 0.86 12.91 -7.26
CA GLN A 7 -0.55 13.22 -7.46
C GLN A 7 -1.21 12.12 -8.31
N ILE A 8 -2.38 11.66 -7.87
CA ILE A 8 -3.24 10.71 -8.58
C ILE A 8 -4.65 11.33 -8.58
N GLY A 9 -4.94 12.20 -9.56
CA GLY A 9 -6.19 12.98 -9.57
C GLY A 9 -6.33 13.86 -8.33
N ASN A 10 -7.42 13.69 -7.58
CA ASN A 10 -7.67 14.37 -6.30
C ASN A 10 -7.03 13.66 -5.08
N SER A 11 -6.30 12.57 -5.32
CA SER A 11 -5.62 11.78 -4.29
C SER A 11 -4.10 11.91 -4.40
N ARG A 12 -3.39 11.36 -3.41
CA ARG A 12 -1.92 11.19 -3.45
C ARG A 12 -1.56 9.75 -3.23
N GLY A 13 -0.52 9.28 -3.92
CA GLY A 13 0.02 7.94 -3.76
C GLY A 13 1.54 7.95 -3.65
N ILE A 14 2.10 6.77 -3.43
CA ILE A 14 3.54 6.52 -3.50
C ILE A 14 3.81 5.46 -4.57
N ARG A 15 4.97 5.51 -5.21
CA ARG A 15 5.41 4.42 -6.08
C ARG A 15 6.01 3.32 -5.21
N LEU A 16 5.39 2.15 -5.25
CA LEU A 16 5.90 0.94 -4.59
C LEU A 16 6.72 0.14 -5.61
N PRO A 17 8.01 -0.11 -5.37
CA PRO A 17 8.81 -1.01 -6.21
C PRO A 17 8.22 -2.43 -6.21
N LYS A 18 8.34 -3.15 -7.33
CA LYS A 18 7.88 -4.54 -7.45
C LYS A 18 8.47 -5.45 -6.37
N THR A 19 9.72 -5.22 -5.97
CA THR A 19 10.39 -5.99 -4.92
C THR A 19 9.67 -5.86 -3.57
N VAL A 20 9.22 -4.66 -3.21
CA VAL A 20 8.49 -4.41 -1.97
C VAL A 20 7.13 -5.08 -1.96
N LEU A 21 6.41 -5.01 -3.09
CA LEU A 21 5.12 -5.70 -3.25
C LEU A 21 5.29 -7.21 -3.08
N ALA A 22 6.32 -7.80 -3.70
CA ALA A 22 6.62 -9.22 -3.61
C ALA A 22 7.05 -9.65 -2.19
N GLU A 23 7.96 -8.91 -1.55
CA GLU A 23 8.41 -9.17 -0.17
C GLU A 23 7.27 -9.09 0.83
N ALA A 24 6.35 -8.13 0.65
CA ALA A 24 5.20 -7.93 1.52
C ALA A 24 3.98 -8.79 1.15
N GLN A 25 4.07 -9.61 0.08
CA GLN A 25 2.98 -10.43 -0.44
C GLN A 25 1.68 -9.61 -0.66
N LEU A 26 1.85 -8.40 -1.19
CA LEU A 26 0.75 -7.51 -1.56
C LEU A 26 0.39 -7.77 -3.02
N GLU A 27 -0.86 -8.18 -3.25
CA GLU A 27 -1.43 -8.42 -4.58
C GLU A 27 -2.33 -7.24 -4.99
N ASP A 28 -3.49 -7.52 -5.61
CA ASP A 28 -4.36 -6.50 -6.19
C ASP A 28 -5.20 -5.74 -5.15
N GLU A 29 -5.63 -6.43 -4.09
CA GLU A 29 -6.46 -5.86 -3.03
C GLU A 29 -5.69 -5.70 -1.73
N VAL A 30 -5.73 -4.49 -1.18
CA VAL A 30 -5.05 -4.13 0.06
C VAL A 30 -5.96 -3.31 0.97
N GLU A 31 -5.74 -3.46 2.27
CA GLU A 31 -6.34 -2.63 3.30
C GLU A 31 -5.37 -1.52 3.70
N LEU A 32 -5.91 -0.31 3.88
CA LEU A 32 -5.17 0.87 4.29
C LEU A 32 -5.68 1.35 5.66
N LYS A 33 -4.76 1.53 6.61
CA LYS A 33 -5.06 2.12 7.92
C LYS A 33 -4.11 3.28 8.21
N ALA A 34 -4.67 4.43 8.56
CA ALA A 34 -3.89 5.55 9.06
C ALA A 34 -3.58 5.36 10.56
N GLU A 35 -2.33 5.53 10.93
CA GLU A 35 -1.85 5.56 12.30
C GLU A 35 -1.02 6.83 12.53
N PRO A 36 -0.77 7.27 13.77
CA PRO A 36 0.02 8.46 14.02
C PRO A 36 1.42 8.36 13.38
N GLY A 37 1.69 9.20 12.38
CA GLY A 37 2.97 9.26 11.69
C GLY A 37 3.17 8.27 10.54
N CYS A 38 2.23 7.36 10.26
CA CYS A 38 2.37 6.40 9.16
C CYS A 38 1.03 5.90 8.57
N ILE A 39 1.10 5.25 7.42
CA ILE A 39 -0.01 4.49 6.84
C ILE A 39 0.44 3.03 6.78
N VAL A 40 -0.36 2.14 7.35
CA VAL A 40 -0.13 0.70 7.31
C VAL A 40 -0.92 0.13 6.14
N ILE A 41 -0.22 -0.56 5.23
CA ILE A 41 -0.80 -1.28 4.10
C ILE A 41 -0.70 -2.77 4.40
N ARG A 42 -1.80 -3.51 4.26
CA ARG A 42 -1.84 -4.97 4.49
C ARG A 42 -2.57 -5.65 3.35
N SER A 43 -2.21 -6.90 3.05
CA SER A 43 -2.99 -7.72 2.12
C SER A 43 -4.43 -7.83 2.62
N ALA A 44 -5.40 -7.60 1.73
CA ALA A 44 -6.80 -7.76 2.08
C ALA A 44 -7.06 -9.24 2.40
N ARG A 45 -7.54 -9.53 3.62
CA ARG A 45 -7.96 -10.89 3.94
C ARG A 45 -9.25 -11.15 3.16
N ARG A 46 -9.19 -11.97 2.11
CA ARG A 46 -10.40 -12.62 1.61
C ARG A 46 -10.90 -13.55 2.72
N PRO A 47 -12.12 -13.34 3.27
CA PRO A 47 -12.75 -14.39 4.07
C PRO A 47 -12.78 -15.63 3.18
N ARG A 48 -12.22 -16.75 3.66
CA ARG A 48 -12.39 -18.03 2.96
C ARG A 48 -13.91 -18.27 2.88
N ALA A 49 -14.45 -18.26 1.66
CA ALA A 49 -15.79 -18.73 1.38
C ALA A 49 -15.87 -20.25 1.57
#